data_AF-A0A0F4J017-F1
#
_entry.id   AF-A0A0F4J017-F1
#
_cell.length_a   1.000
_cell.length_b   1.000
_cell.length_c   1.000
_cell.angle_alpha   90.00
_cell.angle_beta   90.00
_cell.angle_gamma   90.00
#
_symmetry.space_group_name_H-M   'P 1'
#
loop_
_entity.id
_entity.type
_entity.pdbx_description
1 polymer ?
#
loop_
_entity_poly.entity_id
_entity_poly.type
_entity_poly.pdbx_seq_one_letter_code
_entity_poly.pdbx_strand_id
1 'polypeptide(L)'
;FLNEGGRLIEAGELAGGRAKVGRALTDDFSQYYLGAYGRATAKAPSGFTGAGTLAGAKGALGDAAGNPLNSPGAFSVTSDSLPPDRFPQFKSAQAGQYAGIVNPYAPYAGTGMASATHQDDDWKRLTRTVDLTKVTAADQPKLKTALNWDTEEGYDHAVLEARTAGAEDWTTLPEAGGSSSATVPAECGAGFLINDHPFLRHYLTLGSGGCSPSGTSGAWNSFTGSSGGWKQVSFDLSAYAGKTVEVSLSYITDPGSGGRGVFADEARLSVGGSDQAAEGFETSLGAWTAQGAPAGSPDVPGDWSRTGELFTSYAAVTTRDTVLFGFGLEHLPAAADRALLLGRALRSLNG
;
A
#
# COMPACT_ATOMS: atom_id res chain seq x y z
N PHE A 1 4.47 21.23 -18.45
CA PHE A 1 3.73 22.17 -17.58
C PHE A 1 3.21 23.33 -18.41
N LEU A 2 1.92 23.65 -18.29
CA LEU A 2 1.33 24.90 -18.78
C LEU A 2 0.59 25.47 -17.55
N ASN A 3 1.06 26.59 -17.00
CA ASN A 3 0.43 27.28 -15.88
C ASN A 3 -0.06 28.63 -16.37
N GLU A 4 -1.38 28.77 -16.50
CA GLU A 4 -2.04 30.04 -16.81
C GLU A 4 -3.08 30.31 -15.73
N GLY A 5 -2.81 31.28 -14.86
CA GLY A 5 -3.77 31.74 -13.84
C GLY A 5 -4.10 30.72 -12.75
N GLY A 6 -3.20 29.79 -12.44
CA GLY A 6 -3.44 28.74 -11.46
C GLY A 6 -4.23 27.56 -12.00
N ARG A 7 -4.20 27.34 -13.32
CA ARG A 7 -4.69 26.12 -13.99
C ARG A 7 -3.53 25.28 -14.49
N LEU A 8 -3.65 23.95 -14.45
CA LEU A 8 -2.55 23.03 -14.75
C LEU A 8 -3.01 21.80 -15.54
N ILE A 9 -2.28 21.46 -16.59
CA ILE A 9 -2.25 20.09 -17.13
C ILE A 9 -0.92 19.46 -16.72
N GLU A 10 -1.00 18.41 -15.93
CA GLU A 10 0.15 17.58 -15.53
C GLU A 10 0.03 16.21 -16.20
N ALA A 11 1.08 15.79 -16.87
CA ALA A 11 1.16 14.51 -17.56
C ALA A 11 2.56 13.94 -17.41
N GLY A 12 2.65 12.67 -17.07
CA GLY A 12 3.91 11.98 -16.90
C GLY A 12 3.69 10.69 -16.14
N GLU A 13 4.59 9.74 -16.32
CA GLU A 13 4.51 8.48 -15.58
C GLU A 13 4.61 8.72 -14.08
N LEU A 14 5.53 9.60 -13.65
CA LEU A 14 5.73 9.96 -12.24
C LEU A 14 4.85 11.13 -11.76
N ALA A 15 3.91 11.61 -12.59
CA ALA A 15 3.01 12.71 -12.23
C ALA A 15 2.10 12.32 -11.05
N GLY A 16 1.74 13.32 -10.23
CA GLY A 16 0.92 13.11 -9.04
C GLY A 16 1.56 12.24 -7.95
N GLY A 17 2.89 12.09 -7.98
CA GLY A 17 3.65 11.40 -6.94
C GLY A 17 4.04 12.29 -5.76
N ARG A 18 4.81 11.71 -4.83
CA ARG A 18 5.39 12.44 -3.70
C ARG A 18 6.48 13.42 -4.17
N ALA A 19 6.56 14.56 -3.52
CA ALA A 19 7.60 15.57 -3.68
C ALA A 19 8.43 15.70 -2.41
N LYS A 20 9.74 15.86 -2.56
CA LYS A 20 10.64 16.16 -1.43
C LYS A 20 10.64 17.66 -1.18
N VAL A 21 10.07 18.08 -0.05
CA VAL A 21 10.04 19.49 0.40
C VAL A 21 10.87 19.62 1.68
N GLY A 22 12.12 20.06 1.52
CA GLY A 22 13.09 20.08 2.61
C GLY A 22 13.41 18.67 3.13
N ARG A 23 13.10 18.41 4.41
CA ARG A 23 13.27 17.10 5.05
C ARG A 23 12.05 16.18 4.90
N ALA A 24 10.91 16.71 4.46
CA ALA A 24 9.67 15.96 4.33
C ALA A 24 9.51 15.40 2.92
N LEU A 25 8.95 14.20 2.84
CA LEU A 25 8.39 13.64 1.62
C LEU A 25 6.88 13.79 1.73
N THR A 26 6.26 14.56 0.84
CA THR A 26 4.82 14.92 0.92
C THR A 26 4.16 14.74 -0.44
N ASP A 27 2.90 14.33 -0.44
CA ASP A 27 2.02 14.31 -1.61
C ASP A 27 0.89 15.34 -1.53
N ASP A 28 0.95 16.32 -0.62
CA ASP A 28 -0.09 17.34 -0.40
C ASP A 28 -0.52 18.05 -1.70
N PHE A 29 0.45 18.38 -2.56
CA PHE A 29 0.15 19.00 -3.85
C PHE A 29 -0.67 18.06 -4.75
N SER A 30 -0.34 16.77 -4.74
CA SER A 30 -1.09 15.75 -5.48
C SER A 30 -2.49 15.56 -4.89
N GLN A 31 -2.58 15.36 -3.57
CA GLN A 31 -3.83 15.12 -2.87
C GLN A 31 -4.80 16.29 -2.99
N TYR A 32 -4.35 17.50 -2.63
CA TYR A 32 -5.25 18.63 -2.41
C TYR A 32 -5.41 19.55 -3.62
N TYR A 33 -4.43 19.59 -4.54
CA TYR A 33 -4.49 20.45 -5.71
C TYR A 33 -4.69 19.69 -7.03
N LEU A 34 -4.03 18.55 -7.21
CA LEU A 34 -4.27 17.68 -8.38
C LEU A 34 -5.50 16.77 -8.22
N GLY A 35 -6.00 16.63 -7.00
CA GLY A 35 -7.17 15.80 -6.68
C GLY A 35 -6.89 14.30 -6.65
N ALA A 36 -5.61 13.90 -6.59
CA ALA A 36 -5.18 12.51 -6.52
C ALA A 36 -4.78 12.15 -5.09
N TYR A 37 -5.71 11.57 -4.34
CA TYR A 37 -5.53 11.21 -2.91
C TYR A 37 -4.38 10.24 -2.68
N GLY A 38 -4.12 9.37 -3.66
CA GLY A 38 -2.99 8.45 -3.59
C GLY A 38 -2.68 7.93 -4.98
N ARG A 39 -1.43 7.51 -5.15
CA ARG A 39 -0.87 7.07 -6.43
C ARG A 39 -0.22 5.70 -6.27
N ALA A 40 -0.70 4.73 -7.05
CA ALA A 40 -0.02 3.48 -7.28
C ALA A 40 0.62 3.47 -8.68
N THR A 41 1.54 2.54 -8.91
CA THR A 41 2.08 2.30 -10.26
C THR A 41 1.21 1.27 -10.98
N ALA A 42 0.68 1.66 -12.12
CA ALA A 42 -0.04 0.80 -13.04
C ALA A 42 0.97 -0.05 -13.84
N LYS A 43 0.73 -1.37 -13.95
CA LYS A 43 1.62 -2.27 -14.71
C LYS A 43 1.11 -2.47 -16.12
N ALA A 44 1.92 -2.08 -17.11
CA ALA A 44 1.74 -2.35 -18.53
C ALA A 44 0.33 -2.02 -19.10
N PRO A 45 -0.15 -0.76 -18.95
CA PRO A 45 -1.41 -0.38 -19.56
C PRO A 45 -1.32 -0.42 -21.09
N SER A 46 -2.37 -0.93 -21.73
CA SER A 46 -2.45 -1.06 -23.19
C SER A 46 -3.21 0.08 -23.87
N GLY A 47 -3.93 0.89 -23.10
CA GLY A 47 -4.77 1.95 -23.65
C GLY A 47 -5.32 2.88 -22.58
N PHE A 48 -5.87 3.99 -23.05
CA PHE A 48 -6.56 4.99 -22.24
C PHE A 48 -7.97 5.21 -22.79
N THR A 49 -8.94 5.31 -21.89
CA THR A 49 -10.29 5.79 -22.21
C THR A 49 -10.66 6.93 -21.27
N GLY A 50 -10.90 8.11 -21.83
CA GLY A 50 -11.34 9.29 -21.08
C GLY A 50 -12.79 9.18 -20.65
N ALA A 51 -13.07 9.76 -19.49
CA ALA A 51 -14.39 9.82 -18.87
C ALA A 51 -14.67 11.25 -18.36
N GLY A 52 -15.90 11.52 -17.93
CA GLY A 52 -16.29 12.85 -17.45
C GLY A 52 -16.01 13.94 -18.50
N THR A 53 -15.28 14.99 -18.13
CA THR A 53 -14.90 16.08 -19.04
C THR A 53 -13.95 15.64 -20.16
N LEU A 54 -13.27 14.49 -19.99
CA LEU A 54 -12.41 13.89 -21.01
C LEU A 54 -13.13 12.83 -21.87
N ALA A 55 -14.43 12.60 -21.65
CA ALA A 55 -15.22 11.60 -22.37
C ALA A 55 -15.05 11.72 -23.89
N GLY A 56 -14.75 10.59 -24.54
CA GLY A 56 -14.54 10.51 -25.98
C GLY A 56 -13.09 10.69 -26.45
N ALA A 57 -12.15 11.08 -25.58
CA ALA A 57 -10.73 10.82 -25.84
C ALA A 57 -10.44 9.35 -25.54
N LYS A 58 -9.69 8.69 -26.43
CA LYS A 58 -9.21 7.32 -26.25
C LYS A 58 -8.00 7.08 -27.14
N GLY A 59 -7.23 6.05 -26.84
CA GLY A 59 -6.18 5.55 -27.73
C GLY A 59 -5.33 4.47 -27.09
N ALA A 60 -4.54 3.79 -27.91
CA ALA A 60 -3.57 2.80 -27.44
C ALA A 60 -2.42 3.49 -26.69
N LEU A 61 -1.95 2.86 -25.61
CA LEU A 61 -0.76 3.29 -24.89
C LEU A 61 0.41 2.36 -25.19
N GLY A 62 1.62 2.91 -25.21
CA GLY A 62 2.83 2.13 -25.40
C GLY A 62 4.10 2.92 -25.15
N ASP A 63 5.23 2.26 -25.38
CA ASP A 63 6.55 2.88 -25.24
C ASP A 63 6.74 4.03 -26.22
N ALA A 64 7.43 5.07 -25.75
CA ALA A 64 7.95 6.14 -26.58
C ALA A 64 9.46 5.95 -26.80
N ALA A 65 10.01 6.57 -27.85
CA ALA A 65 11.43 6.43 -28.17
C ALA A 65 12.30 6.95 -27.00
N GLY A 66 13.06 6.04 -26.37
CA GLY A 66 13.88 6.36 -25.20
C GLY A 66 13.10 6.54 -23.89
N ASN A 67 11.78 6.34 -23.90
CA ASN A 67 10.94 6.38 -22.70
C ASN A 67 9.96 5.19 -22.67
N PRO A 68 10.33 4.06 -22.04
CA PRO A 68 9.43 2.92 -21.89
C PRO A 68 8.32 3.22 -20.86
N LEU A 69 7.09 2.77 -21.13
CA LEU A 69 5.93 2.98 -20.26
C LEU A 69 5.98 2.02 -19.05
N ASN A 70 6.83 2.31 -18.08
CA ASN A 70 7.16 1.41 -16.98
C ASN A 70 6.58 1.83 -15.62
N SER A 71 6.22 3.10 -15.45
CA SER A 71 5.78 3.64 -14.16
C SER A 71 4.52 4.50 -14.22
N PRO A 72 3.52 4.24 -15.09
CA PRO A 72 2.34 5.08 -15.15
C PRO A 72 1.59 5.14 -13.81
N GLY A 73 1.09 6.32 -13.45
CA GLY A 73 0.33 6.56 -12.22
C GLY A 73 -1.13 6.09 -12.34
N ALA A 74 -1.59 5.35 -11.35
CA ALA A 74 -3.01 5.03 -11.14
C ALA A 74 -3.47 5.70 -9.85
N PHE A 75 -4.51 6.54 -9.93
CA PHE A 75 -4.91 7.46 -8.86
C PHE A 75 -6.24 7.05 -8.24
N SER A 76 -6.40 7.27 -6.94
CA SER A 76 -7.76 7.43 -6.38
C SER A 76 -8.09 8.91 -6.24
N VAL A 77 -9.37 9.21 -6.30
CA VAL A 77 -9.87 10.58 -6.35
C VAL A 77 -10.01 11.12 -4.93
N THR A 78 -9.52 12.33 -4.66
CA THR A 78 -9.61 12.97 -3.35
C THR A 78 -11.03 13.07 -2.83
N SER A 79 -12.01 13.24 -3.71
CA SER A 79 -13.42 13.27 -3.33
C SER A 79 -14.02 11.94 -2.86
N ASP A 80 -13.35 10.81 -3.06
CA ASP A 80 -13.76 9.52 -2.49
C ASP A 80 -13.43 9.46 -0.99
N SER A 81 -12.34 10.11 -0.57
CA SER A 81 -11.91 10.22 0.84
C SER A 81 -12.44 11.48 1.52
N LEU A 82 -12.55 12.59 0.78
CA LEU A 82 -12.99 13.90 1.24
C LEU A 82 -14.24 14.35 0.47
N PRO A 83 -15.45 13.93 0.94
CA PRO A 83 -16.70 14.20 0.25
C PRO A 83 -16.92 15.70 -0.05
N PRO A 84 -17.27 16.09 -1.30
CA PRO A 84 -17.40 17.50 -1.71
C PRO A 84 -18.47 18.31 -0.98
N ASP A 85 -19.45 17.67 -0.36
CA ASP A 85 -20.47 18.32 0.47
C ASP A 85 -19.88 18.86 1.78
N ARG A 86 -18.83 18.23 2.29
CA ARG A 86 -18.06 18.67 3.46
C ARG A 86 -16.78 19.42 3.10
N PHE A 87 -16.14 19.05 1.99
CA PHE A 87 -14.85 19.57 1.55
C PHE A 87 -14.92 20.09 0.09
N PRO A 88 -15.76 21.10 -0.20
CA PRO A 88 -16.01 21.56 -1.56
C PRO A 88 -14.75 22.07 -2.28
N GLN A 89 -13.76 22.56 -1.54
CA GLN A 89 -12.48 23.03 -2.07
C GLN A 89 -11.61 21.92 -2.67
N PHE A 90 -11.81 20.66 -2.28
CA PHE A 90 -11.05 19.49 -2.77
C PHE A 90 -11.85 18.64 -3.77
N LYS A 91 -12.90 19.23 -4.35
CA LYS A 91 -13.74 18.56 -5.35
C LYS A 91 -12.89 18.12 -6.54
N SER A 92 -12.88 16.82 -6.77
CA SER A 92 -12.15 16.12 -7.82
C SER A 92 -13.04 15.03 -8.42
N ALA A 93 -12.70 14.58 -9.63
CA ALA A 93 -13.46 13.56 -10.33
C ALA A 93 -12.52 12.65 -11.14
N GLN A 94 -12.88 11.38 -11.25
CA GLN A 94 -12.26 10.47 -12.21
C GLN A 94 -12.45 11.00 -13.64
N ALA A 95 -11.40 10.94 -14.44
CA ALA A 95 -11.39 11.47 -15.80
C ALA A 95 -10.90 10.47 -16.84
N GLY A 96 -10.57 9.24 -16.43
CA GLY A 96 -10.25 8.18 -17.37
C GLY A 96 -9.70 6.93 -16.72
N GLN A 97 -9.66 5.85 -17.51
CA GLN A 97 -9.24 4.52 -17.08
C GLN A 97 -8.21 3.94 -18.03
N TYR A 98 -7.34 3.09 -17.48
CA TYR A 98 -6.45 2.26 -18.28
C TYR A 98 -7.18 1.04 -18.83
N ALA A 99 -6.81 0.62 -20.04
CA ALA A 99 -7.15 -0.68 -20.58
C ALA A 99 -6.07 -1.72 -20.23
N GLY A 100 -6.49 -2.93 -19.89
CA GLY A 100 -5.58 -4.06 -19.62
C GLY A 100 -4.90 -4.03 -18.25
N ILE A 101 -5.35 -3.16 -17.33
CA ILE A 101 -4.85 -3.12 -15.96
C ILE A 101 -5.91 -3.63 -14.99
N VAL A 102 -5.47 -4.50 -14.09
CA VAL A 102 -6.20 -4.85 -12.87
C VAL A 102 -5.83 -3.81 -11.82
N ASN A 103 -6.85 -3.25 -11.18
CA ASN A 103 -6.68 -2.29 -10.09
C ASN A 103 -5.69 -2.83 -9.04
N PRO A 104 -4.64 -2.08 -8.66
CA PRO A 104 -3.63 -2.56 -7.72
C PRO A 104 -4.19 -2.89 -6.32
N TYR A 105 -5.37 -2.40 -5.97
CA TYR A 105 -6.07 -2.69 -4.72
C TYR A 105 -7.28 -3.64 -4.89
N ALA A 106 -7.41 -4.28 -6.06
CA ALA A 106 -8.26 -5.45 -6.20
C ALA A 106 -7.57 -6.69 -5.62
N PRO A 107 -8.34 -7.74 -5.27
CA PRO A 107 -7.80 -9.05 -4.91
C PRO A 107 -6.69 -9.52 -5.86
N TYR A 108 -5.65 -10.15 -5.31
CA TYR A 108 -4.55 -10.68 -6.12
C TYR A 108 -5.03 -11.86 -6.97
N ALA A 109 -5.85 -12.72 -6.37
CA ALA A 109 -6.57 -13.80 -7.02
C ALA A 109 -8.06 -13.75 -6.66
N GLY A 110 -8.89 -14.36 -7.50
CA GLY A 110 -10.32 -14.50 -7.25
C GLY A 110 -11.04 -13.18 -6.95
N THR A 111 -11.83 -13.15 -5.87
CA THR A 111 -12.76 -12.05 -5.55
C THR A 111 -12.68 -11.56 -4.10
N GLY A 112 -11.82 -12.17 -3.29
CA GLY A 112 -11.63 -11.86 -1.88
C GLY A 112 -10.18 -11.57 -1.56
N MET A 113 -9.95 -10.76 -0.54
CA MET A 113 -8.64 -10.57 0.08
C MET A 113 -8.83 -10.24 1.56
N ALA A 114 -7.78 -10.39 2.37
CA ALA A 114 -7.74 -9.82 3.70
C ALA A 114 -7.20 -8.38 3.63
N SER A 115 -7.83 -7.46 4.35
CA SER A 115 -7.44 -6.05 4.35
C SER A 115 -7.49 -5.43 5.74
N ALA A 116 -6.46 -4.63 6.05
CA ALA A 116 -6.40 -3.69 7.15
C ALA A 116 -6.25 -2.28 6.57
N THR A 117 -7.33 -1.51 6.52
CA THR A 117 -7.28 -0.12 6.05
C THR A 117 -6.66 0.78 7.13
N HIS A 118 -6.07 1.88 6.68
CA HIS A 118 -5.46 2.86 7.58
C HIS A 118 -6.48 3.51 8.51
N GLN A 119 -6.05 3.71 9.75
CA GLN A 119 -6.63 4.54 10.81
C GLN A 119 -5.45 5.00 11.66
N ASP A 120 -5.45 6.26 12.07
CA ASP A 120 -4.46 6.81 13.00
C ASP A 120 -4.51 6.05 14.35
N ASP A 121 -3.38 5.98 15.06
CA ASP A 121 -3.26 5.41 16.42
C ASP A 121 -3.63 3.91 16.56
N ASP A 122 -3.59 3.12 15.49
CA ASP A 122 -4.07 1.74 15.47
C ASP A 122 -2.98 0.65 15.31
N TRP A 123 -3.25 -0.52 15.88
CA TRP A 123 -2.48 -1.74 15.69
C TRP A 123 -3.41 -2.91 15.35
N LYS A 124 -3.56 -3.18 14.05
CA LYS A 124 -4.40 -4.28 13.54
C LYS A 124 -3.61 -5.57 13.39
N ARG A 125 -4.14 -6.73 13.81
CA ARG A 125 -3.42 -8.02 13.75
C ARG A 125 -4.26 -9.14 13.16
N LEU A 126 -3.77 -9.72 12.06
CA LEU A 126 -4.31 -10.94 11.47
C LEU A 126 -3.46 -12.14 11.87
N THR A 127 -3.94 -12.91 12.83
CA THR A 127 -3.17 -13.95 13.51
C THR A 127 -3.56 -15.35 13.06
N ARG A 128 -2.56 -16.24 12.92
CA ARG A 128 -2.75 -17.67 12.69
C ARG A 128 -1.76 -18.48 13.51
N THR A 129 -2.23 -19.57 14.08
CA THR A 129 -1.38 -20.61 14.68
C THR A 129 -1.01 -21.66 13.63
N VAL A 130 0.27 -22.03 13.57
CA VAL A 130 0.83 -23.03 12.66
C VAL A 130 1.51 -24.14 13.45
N ASP A 131 1.11 -25.38 13.20
CA ASP A 131 1.72 -26.56 13.82
C ASP A 131 2.92 -27.05 12.99
N LEU A 132 4.12 -26.88 13.54
CA LEU A 132 5.38 -27.38 12.98
C LEU A 132 5.98 -28.50 13.85
N THR A 133 5.21 -29.12 14.75
CA THR A 133 5.70 -30.15 15.70
C THR A 133 6.27 -31.39 15.02
N LYS A 134 5.85 -31.66 13.78
CA LYS A 134 6.35 -32.77 12.94
C LYS A 134 7.26 -32.31 11.81
N VAL A 135 7.65 -31.03 11.80
CA VAL A 135 8.50 -30.42 10.78
C VAL A 135 9.87 -30.17 11.35
N THR A 136 10.92 -30.46 10.57
CA THR A 136 12.31 -30.18 10.93
C THR A 136 12.80 -28.91 10.24
N ALA A 137 13.86 -28.29 10.76
CA ALA A 137 14.48 -27.14 10.10
C ALA A 137 15.02 -27.49 8.70
N ALA A 138 15.38 -28.75 8.46
CA ALA A 138 15.84 -29.23 7.14
C ALA A 138 14.72 -29.17 6.08
N ASP A 139 13.45 -29.20 6.50
CA ASP A 139 12.30 -29.04 5.62
C ASP A 139 12.10 -27.57 5.19
N GLN A 140 12.83 -26.61 5.77
CA GLN A 140 12.75 -25.18 5.47
C GLN A 140 11.31 -24.64 5.44
N PRO A 141 10.56 -24.75 6.56
CA PRO A 141 9.18 -24.24 6.61
C PRO A 141 9.14 -22.74 6.37
N LYS A 142 8.23 -22.28 5.50
CA LYS A 142 8.07 -20.86 5.14
C LYS A 142 6.60 -20.47 5.10
N LEU A 143 6.27 -19.28 5.59
CA LEU A 143 5.00 -18.62 5.27
C LEU A 143 5.19 -17.81 3.99
N LYS A 144 4.32 -18.02 3.00
CA LYS A 144 4.28 -17.24 1.75
C LYS A 144 2.93 -16.53 1.66
N THR A 145 2.90 -15.31 1.12
CA THR A 145 1.66 -14.57 0.85
C THR A 145 1.88 -13.60 -0.29
N ALA A 146 0.83 -13.27 -1.04
CA ALA A 146 0.77 -12.00 -1.75
C ALA A 146 0.53 -10.90 -0.70
N LEU A 147 1.35 -9.85 -0.71
CA LEU A 147 1.22 -8.70 0.17
C LEU A 147 1.23 -7.42 -0.67
N ASN A 148 0.31 -6.51 -0.39
CA ASN A 148 0.33 -5.15 -0.91
C ASN A 148 0.24 -4.21 0.30
N TRP A 149 1.21 -3.33 0.44
CA TRP A 149 1.20 -2.29 1.46
C TRP A 149 1.32 -0.92 0.83
N ASP A 150 0.61 0.02 1.41
CA ASP A 150 0.66 1.45 1.11
C ASP A 150 0.49 2.19 2.43
N THR A 151 1.61 2.53 3.05
CA THR A 151 1.69 3.11 4.40
C THR A 151 2.37 4.47 4.36
N GLU A 152 2.25 5.25 5.44
CA GLU A 152 3.16 6.39 5.63
C GLU A 152 4.61 5.90 5.68
N GLU A 153 5.50 6.54 4.92
CA GLU A 153 6.89 6.07 4.80
C GLU A 153 7.72 6.45 6.02
N GLY A 154 8.15 5.43 6.74
CA GLY A 154 8.96 5.52 7.95
C GLY A 154 8.15 5.66 9.24
N TYR A 155 6.87 6.02 9.19
CA TYR A 155 6.04 6.28 10.37
C TYR A 155 5.07 5.12 10.65
N ASP A 156 4.39 4.66 9.61
CA ASP A 156 3.54 3.48 9.62
C ASP A 156 4.30 2.22 9.19
N HIS A 157 3.95 1.07 9.78
CA HIS A 157 4.67 -0.17 9.57
C HIS A 157 3.75 -1.39 9.41
N ALA A 158 3.96 -2.15 8.33
CA ALA A 158 3.48 -3.52 8.23
C ALA A 158 4.58 -4.48 8.70
N VAL A 159 4.23 -5.48 9.50
CA VAL A 159 5.19 -6.46 10.06
C VAL A 159 4.61 -7.87 10.05
N LEU A 160 5.47 -8.89 9.95
CA LEU A 160 5.10 -10.24 10.34
C LEU A 160 5.68 -10.52 11.73
N GLU A 161 4.83 -10.51 12.74
CA GLU A 161 5.16 -10.92 14.10
C GLU A 161 5.14 -12.44 14.21
N ALA A 162 6.02 -13.01 15.04
CA ALA A 162 6.05 -14.44 15.35
C ALA A 162 6.46 -14.70 16.80
N ARG A 163 5.88 -15.75 17.39
CA ARG A 163 6.29 -16.31 18.69
C ARG A 163 6.03 -17.81 18.74
N THR A 164 6.69 -18.51 19.66
CA THR A 164 6.22 -19.85 20.06
C THR A 164 4.82 -19.68 20.69
N ALA A 165 3.86 -20.54 20.31
CA ALA A 165 2.47 -20.39 20.76
C ALA A 165 2.38 -20.38 22.31
N GLY A 166 1.79 -19.32 22.86
CA GLY A 166 1.66 -19.11 24.30
C GLY A 166 2.93 -18.64 25.03
N ALA A 167 4.03 -18.39 24.32
CA ALA A 167 5.27 -17.85 24.88
C ALA A 167 5.37 -16.32 24.71
N GLU A 168 6.41 -15.74 25.29
CA GLU A 168 6.73 -14.30 25.21
C GLU A 168 7.96 -14.01 24.33
N ASP A 169 8.39 -14.99 23.52
CA ASP A 169 9.53 -14.91 22.60
C ASP A 169 9.18 -14.19 21.28
N TRP A 170 8.45 -13.08 21.39
CA TRP A 170 8.02 -12.29 20.26
C TRP A 170 9.20 -11.72 19.48
N THR A 171 9.15 -11.84 18.15
CA THR A 171 10.00 -11.13 17.19
C THR A 171 9.20 -10.70 15.97
N THR A 172 9.72 -9.78 15.18
CA THR A 172 9.28 -9.61 13.79
C THR A 172 10.24 -10.34 12.85
N LEU A 173 9.72 -10.99 11.82
CA LEU A 173 10.50 -11.79 10.88
C LEU A 173 10.88 -10.97 9.63
N PRO A 174 12.14 -11.04 9.17
CA PRO A 174 12.53 -10.44 7.90
C PRO A 174 11.91 -11.21 6.72
N GLU A 175 11.52 -10.45 5.70
CA GLU A 175 11.11 -10.97 4.41
C GLU A 175 12.33 -11.41 3.58
N ALA A 176 12.28 -12.61 3.01
CA ALA A 176 13.42 -13.25 2.36
C ALA A 176 13.90 -12.56 1.07
N GLY A 177 13.02 -11.82 0.38
CA GLY A 177 13.31 -11.02 -0.81
C GLY A 177 13.88 -9.63 -0.54
N GLY A 178 14.06 -9.24 0.73
CA GLY A 178 14.64 -7.95 1.11
C GLY A 178 13.68 -6.75 0.99
N SER A 179 12.37 -7.00 0.88
CA SER A 179 11.38 -5.92 0.83
C SER A 179 11.11 -5.29 2.21
N SER A 180 11.41 -5.99 3.30
CA SER A 180 11.40 -5.47 4.66
C SER A 180 12.80 -5.06 5.12
N SER A 181 12.89 -4.13 6.08
CA SER A 181 14.17 -3.70 6.67
C SER A 181 14.11 -3.62 8.20
N ALA A 182 15.28 -3.74 8.83
CA ALA A 182 15.50 -3.44 10.25
C ALA A 182 15.69 -1.95 10.54
N THR A 183 15.48 -1.07 9.56
CA THR A 183 15.43 0.38 9.78
C THR A 183 14.38 0.71 10.84
N VAL A 184 14.80 1.38 11.93
CA VAL A 184 13.88 1.81 12.99
C VAL A 184 12.90 2.87 12.47
N PRO A 185 11.72 3.01 13.10
CA PRO A 185 10.75 4.04 12.72
C PRO A 185 11.36 5.44 12.66
N ALA A 186 10.83 6.28 11.77
CA ALA A 186 11.12 7.69 11.69
C ALA A 186 10.87 8.32 13.06
N GLU A 187 11.80 9.17 13.50
CA GLU A 187 11.76 9.80 14.82
C GLU A 187 11.61 8.80 15.99
N CYS A 188 11.98 7.51 15.83
CA CYS A 188 11.87 6.52 16.90
C CYS A 188 12.57 6.96 18.20
N GLY A 189 13.68 7.70 18.10
CA GLY A 189 14.39 8.26 19.27
C GLY A 189 13.59 9.32 20.06
N ALA A 190 12.58 9.94 19.45
CA ALA A 190 11.61 10.80 20.14
C ALA A 190 10.56 9.98 20.91
N GLY A 191 10.39 8.70 20.55
CA GLY A 191 9.58 7.73 21.29
C GLY A 191 8.08 7.79 21.00
N PHE A 192 7.61 8.58 20.03
CA PHE A 192 6.17 8.73 19.73
C PHE A 192 5.49 7.39 19.49
N LEU A 193 5.90 6.66 18.46
CA LEU A 193 5.31 5.36 18.11
C LEU A 193 5.45 4.31 19.23
N ILE A 194 6.60 4.23 19.91
CA ILE A 194 6.84 3.26 21.01
C ILE A 194 5.99 3.58 22.25
N ASN A 195 5.71 4.85 22.50
CA ASN A 195 4.90 5.26 23.65
C ASN A 195 3.41 5.12 23.36
N ASP A 196 3.00 5.33 22.12
CA ASP A 196 1.63 5.05 21.68
C ASP A 196 1.35 3.55 21.62
N HIS A 197 2.34 2.75 21.21
CA HIS A 197 2.24 1.30 21.11
C HIS A 197 3.29 0.58 21.96
N PRO A 198 3.07 0.43 23.28
CA PRO A 198 4.09 -0.09 24.19
C PRO A 198 4.60 -1.50 23.88
N PHE A 199 3.80 -2.32 23.19
CA PHE A 199 4.16 -3.67 22.76
C PHE A 199 5.34 -3.68 21.76
N LEU A 200 5.61 -2.56 21.06
CA LEU A 200 6.80 -2.41 20.23
C LEU A 200 8.12 -2.60 21.00
N ARG A 201 8.12 -2.48 22.34
CA ARG A 201 9.31 -2.74 23.18
C ARG A 201 9.81 -4.18 23.09
N HIS A 202 9.01 -5.12 22.61
CA HIS A 202 9.49 -6.47 22.26
C HIS A 202 10.51 -6.47 21.12
N TYR A 203 10.42 -5.49 20.21
CA TYR A 203 11.19 -5.42 18.96
C TYR A 203 12.14 -4.23 18.89
N LEU A 204 11.85 -3.16 19.62
CA LEU A 204 12.57 -1.90 19.60
C LEU A 204 13.02 -1.50 21.01
N THR A 205 14.23 -0.95 21.12
CA THR A 205 14.71 -0.36 22.38
C THR A 205 14.86 1.15 22.20
N LEU A 206 14.10 1.91 22.99
CA LEU A 206 14.28 3.35 23.13
C LEU A 206 15.35 3.64 24.20
N GLY A 207 16.47 4.25 23.80
CA GLY A 207 17.57 4.63 24.68
C GLY A 207 17.89 6.11 24.63
N SER A 208 18.78 6.58 25.52
CA SER A 208 19.15 8.00 25.63
C SER A 208 19.84 8.59 24.38
N GLY A 209 20.35 7.75 23.49
CA GLY A 209 21.04 8.13 22.25
C GLY A 209 20.28 7.79 20.97
N GLY A 210 19.02 7.36 21.06
CA GLY A 210 18.21 6.94 19.92
C GLY A 210 17.53 5.59 20.11
N CYS A 211 17.16 4.96 19.01
CA CYS A 211 16.36 3.75 18.99
C CYS A 211 17.13 2.61 18.31
N SER A 212 17.05 1.40 18.85
CA SER A 212 17.73 0.20 18.31
C SER A 212 16.71 -0.83 17.81
N PRO A 213 17.00 -1.56 16.72
CA PRO A 213 16.09 -2.52 16.08
C PRO A 213 16.05 -3.89 16.78
N SER A 214 16.20 -3.88 18.10
CA SER A 214 16.09 -5.05 18.98
C SER A 214 15.45 -4.62 20.29
N GLY A 215 14.55 -5.43 20.81
CA GLY A 215 13.81 -5.15 22.04
C GLY A 215 14.10 -6.17 23.14
N THR A 216 13.14 -6.32 24.05
CA THR A 216 13.24 -7.23 25.20
C THR A 216 13.29 -8.71 24.83
N SER A 217 12.76 -9.09 23.66
CA SER A 217 12.73 -10.48 23.20
C SER A 217 13.28 -10.67 21.78
N GLY A 218 12.89 -9.82 20.83
CA GLY A 218 13.11 -10.04 19.41
C GLY A 218 13.71 -8.86 18.66
N ALA A 219 13.77 -9.03 17.35
CA ALA A 219 14.28 -8.05 16.41
C ALA A 219 13.13 -7.31 15.70
N TRP A 220 13.45 -6.13 15.18
CA TRP A 220 12.59 -5.32 14.32
C TRP A 220 12.90 -5.54 12.84
N ASN A 221 11.87 -5.80 12.06
CA ASN A 221 11.83 -5.85 10.61
C ASN A 221 10.44 -5.40 10.17
N SER A 222 10.36 -4.42 9.27
CA SER A 222 9.09 -3.90 8.80
C SER A 222 9.11 -3.56 7.32
N PHE A 223 7.93 -3.53 6.73
CA PHE A 223 7.64 -2.84 5.48
C PHE A 223 7.08 -1.46 5.81
N THR A 224 7.46 -0.46 5.02
CA THR A 224 6.91 0.89 5.11
C THR A 224 6.93 1.55 3.74
N GLY A 225 6.16 2.62 3.56
CA GLY A 225 5.92 3.27 2.27
C GLY A 225 5.00 2.45 1.37
N SER A 226 5.20 2.54 0.05
CA SER A 226 4.33 1.87 -0.92
C SER A 226 5.06 0.74 -1.66
N SER A 227 4.43 -0.43 -1.72
CA SER A 227 4.88 -1.57 -2.52
C SER A 227 4.69 -1.38 -4.03
N GLY A 228 3.85 -0.43 -4.45
CA GLY A 228 3.43 -0.27 -5.84
C GLY A 228 2.57 -1.43 -6.35
N GLY A 229 1.79 -2.05 -5.47
CA GLY A 229 0.92 -3.20 -5.75
C GLY A 229 1.49 -4.53 -5.24
N TRP A 230 0.77 -5.61 -5.52
CA TRP A 230 1.07 -6.94 -4.98
C TRP A 230 2.51 -7.42 -5.20
N LYS A 231 3.11 -7.90 -4.10
CA LYS A 231 4.40 -8.60 -4.04
C LYS A 231 4.18 -9.98 -3.45
N GLN A 232 4.79 -10.99 -4.04
CA GLN A 232 4.92 -12.28 -3.38
C GLN A 232 6.05 -12.16 -2.36
N VAL A 233 5.74 -12.39 -1.08
CA VAL A 233 6.68 -12.30 0.04
C VAL A 233 6.80 -13.66 0.73
N SER A 234 7.95 -13.92 1.36
CA SER A 234 8.21 -15.17 2.07
C SER A 234 8.96 -14.94 3.37
N PHE A 235 8.57 -15.66 4.42
CA PHE A 235 9.17 -15.58 5.75
C PHE A 235 9.62 -16.98 6.21
N ASP A 236 10.84 -17.07 6.73
CA ASP A 236 11.40 -18.32 7.24
C ASP A 236 10.86 -18.64 8.64
N LEU A 237 10.32 -19.85 8.81
CA LEU A 237 9.80 -20.35 10.07
C LEU A 237 10.71 -21.45 10.67
N SER A 238 11.90 -21.69 10.12
CA SER A 238 12.79 -22.78 10.54
C SER A 238 13.17 -22.72 12.02
N ALA A 239 13.23 -21.52 12.63
CA ALA A 239 13.46 -21.34 14.07
C ALA A 239 12.36 -21.94 14.96
N TYR A 240 11.19 -22.22 14.40
CA TYR A 240 10.03 -22.81 15.08
C TYR A 240 9.78 -24.27 14.70
N ALA A 241 10.68 -24.91 13.94
CA ALA A 241 10.61 -26.34 13.67
C ALA A 241 10.53 -27.16 14.97
N GLY A 242 9.64 -28.16 14.99
CA GLY A 242 9.35 -28.95 16.19
C GLY A 242 8.43 -28.27 17.22
N LYS A 243 7.90 -27.07 16.94
CA LYS A 243 7.01 -26.32 17.83
C LYS A 243 5.70 -25.95 17.15
N THR A 244 4.78 -25.39 17.92
CA THR A 244 3.65 -24.62 17.38
C THR A 244 4.04 -23.14 17.41
N VAL A 245 3.90 -22.44 16.29
CA VAL A 245 4.20 -21.01 16.15
C VAL A 245 2.91 -20.23 15.96
N GLU A 246 2.80 -19.08 16.61
CA GLU A 246 1.78 -18.07 16.31
C GLU A 246 2.42 -16.97 15.48
N VAL A 247 1.80 -16.64 14.34
CA VAL A 247 2.23 -15.56 13.45
C VAL A 247 1.10 -14.54 13.32
N SER A 248 1.44 -13.25 13.28
CA SER A 248 0.49 -12.16 13.06
C SER A 248 1.00 -11.24 11.96
N LEU A 249 0.21 -11.07 10.91
CA LEU A 249 0.42 -9.99 9.96
C LEU A 249 -0.22 -8.74 10.54
N SER A 250 0.62 -7.74 10.81
CA SER A 250 0.21 -6.60 11.61
C SER A 250 0.46 -5.29 10.88
N TYR A 251 -0.45 -4.35 11.08
CA TYR A 251 -0.34 -2.98 10.59
C TYR A 251 -0.40 -2.02 11.77
N ILE A 252 0.66 -1.25 11.95
CA ILE A 252 0.94 -0.41 13.12
C ILE A 252 1.08 1.03 12.61
N THR A 253 0.27 1.95 13.10
CA THR A 253 0.23 3.32 12.60
C THR A 253 0.61 4.32 13.67
N ASP A 254 1.14 5.46 13.27
CA ASP A 254 1.33 6.57 14.21
C ASP A 254 0.04 7.41 14.36
N PRO A 255 0.05 8.51 15.14
CA PRO A 255 -1.08 9.44 15.26
C PRO A 255 -1.34 10.31 14.02
N GLY A 256 -0.59 10.10 12.94
CA GLY A 256 -0.62 10.87 11.71
C GLY A 256 -1.42 10.19 10.61
N SER A 257 -1.63 10.93 9.52
CA SER A 257 -2.30 10.41 8.35
C SER A 257 -1.40 9.45 7.56
N GLY A 258 -1.92 8.31 7.15
CA GLY A 258 -1.19 7.30 6.41
C GLY A 258 -1.71 7.00 5.00
N GLY A 259 -1.23 5.88 4.47
CA GLY A 259 -1.61 5.40 3.14
C GLY A 259 -2.95 4.67 3.14
N ARG A 260 -3.14 3.70 2.24
CA ARG A 260 -4.39 2.91 2.20
C ARG A 260 -4.43 1.75 3.19
N GLY A 261 -3.26 1.35 3.69
CA GLY A 261 -3.10 0.23 4.60
C GLY A 261 -2.47 -1.00 3.95
N VAL A 262 -2.83 -2.17 4.47
CA VAL A 262 -2.16 -3.44 4.15
C VAL A 262 -3.19 -4.47 3.70
N PHE A 263 -2.86 -5.18 2.62
CA PHE A 263 -3.70 -6.19 1.99
C PHE A 263 -2.89 -7.49 1.84
N ALA A 264 -3.53 -8.61 2.11
CA ALA A 264 -2.96 -9.94 2.02
C ALA A 264 -3.88 -10.88 1.24
N ASP A 265 -3.27 -11.76 0.46
CA ASP A 265 -3.98 -12.76 -0.35
C ASP A 265 -3.04 -13.96 -0.62
N GLU A 266 -3.59 -15.10 -1.02
CA GLU A 266 -2.86 -16.33 -1.36
C GLU A 266 -1.88 -16.80 -0.28
N ALA A 267 -2.28 -16.67 1.00
CA ALA A 267 -1.46 -17.00 2.15
C ALA A 267 -1.32 -18.52 2.33
N ARG A 268 -0.09 -19.05 2.35
CA ARG A 268 0.16 -20.49 2.40
C ARG A 268 1.44 -20.86 3.14
N LEU A 269 1.41 -22.04 3.76
CA LEU A 269 2.59 -22.67 4.36
C LEU A 269 3.31 -23.51 3.30
N SER A 270 4.63 -23.39 3.21
CA SER A 270 5.50 -24.20 2.36
C SER A 270 6.40 -25.06 3.25
N VAL A 271 6.43 -26.38 3.06
CA VAL A 271 7.30 -27.31 3.81
C VAL A 271 7.94 -28.28 2.83
N GLY A 272 9.26 -28.50 2.95
CA GLY A 272 10.02 -29.37 2.06
C GLY A 272 9.98 -28.91 0.60
N GLY A 273 9.82 -27.61 0.36
CA GLY A 273 9.63 -27.03 -0.98
C GLY A 273 8.25 -27.24 -1.59
N SER A 274 7.30 -27.84 -0.87
CA SER A 274 5.92 -28.04 -1.32
C SER A 274 4.97 -27.04 -0.66
N ASP A 275 4.21 -26.31 -1.47
CA ASP A 275 3.18 -25.38 -1.00
C ASP A 275 1.92 -26.15 -0.59
N GLN A 276 1.39 -25.84 0.60
CA GLN A 276 0.05 -26.23 1.01
C GLN A 276 -1.01 -25.39 0.28
N ALA A 277 -2.28 -25.78 0.42
CA ALA A 277 -3.40 -25.01 -0.10
C ALA A 277 -3.34 -23.55 0.40
N ALA A 278 -3.56 -22.62 -0.53
CA ALA A 278 -3.61 -21.21 -0.21
C ALA A 278 -4.93 -20.83 0.45
N GLU A 279 -4.85 -19.91 1.41
CA GLU A 279 -5.98 -19.13 1.87
C GLU A 279 -6.05 -17.86 1.01
N GLY A 280 -7.01 -17.81 0.10
CA GLY A 280 -7.30 -16.67 -0.77
C GLY A 280 -8.42 -15.76 -0.25
N PHE A 281 -8.92 -16.00 0.97
CA PHE A 281 -9.93 -15.16 1.63
C PHE A 281 -11.23 -14.97 0.84
N GLU A 282 -11.61 -15.95 0.01
CA GLU A 282 -12.75 -15.80 -0.90
C GLU A 282 -14.08 -15.63 -0.17
N THR A 283 -14.24 -16.31 0.97
CA THR A 283 -15.50 -16.35 1.72
C THR A 283 -15.37 -15.92 3.17
N SER A 284 -14.16 -15.91 3.74
CA SER A 284 -13.88 -15.56 5.14
C SER A 284 -12.39 -15.29 5.36
N LEU A 285 -11.97 -15.08 6.62
CA LEU A 285 -10.55 -15.06 7.00
C LEU A 285 -9.94 -16.48 7.17
N GLY A 286 -10.75 -17.53 7.01
CA GLY A 286 -10.29 -18.92 7.06
C GLY A 286 -9.71 -19.30 8.42
N ALA A 287 -8.46 -19.80 8.40
CA ALA A 287 -7.72 -20.15 9.61
C ALA A 287 -7.10 -18.94 10.33
N TRP A 288 -7.28 -17.74 9.81
CA TRP A 288 -6.79 -16.50 10.40
C TRP A 288 -7.86 -15.82 11.24
N THR A 289 -7.44 -15.08 12.26
CA THR A 289 -8.33 -14.35 13.17
C THR A 289 -7.82 -12.94 13.38
N ALA A 290 -8.71 -11.95 13.28
CA ALA A 290 -8.44 -10.57 13.67
C ALA A 290 -8.44 -10.49 15.21
N GLN A 291 -7.33 -10.04 15.82
CA GLN A 291 -7.12 -10.10 17.28
C GLN A 291 -7.15 -8.73 17.99
N GLY A 292 -7.32 -7.64 17.27
CA GLY A 292 -7.22 -6.27 17.79
C GLY A 292 -5.81 -5.92 18.28
N ALA A 293 -5.71 -4.70 18.80
CA ALA A 293 -4.46 -4.13 19.25
C ALA A 293 -3.88 -4.86 20.48
N PRO A 294 -2.54 -5.01 20.58
CA PRO A 294 -1.90 -5.47 21.80
C PRO A 294 -2.17 -4.51 22.96
N ALA A 295 -2.16 -5.05 24.18
CA ALA A 295 -2.40 -4.28 25.40
C ALA A 295 -1.48 -3.06 25.51
N GLY A 296 -2.08 -1.92 25.86
CA GLY A 296 -1.39 -0.64 26.02
C GLY A 296 -1.44 0.26 24.79
N SER A 297 -1.83 -0.27 23.62
CA SER A 297 -2.12 0.54 22.43
C SER A 297 -3.53 1.14 22.52
N PRO A 298 -3.83 2.23 21.78
CA PRO A 298 -5.18 2.76 21.68
C PRO A 298 -6.16 1.71 21.13
N ASP A 299 -7.42 1.80 21.57
CA ASP A 299 -8.51 0.95 21.11
C ASP A 299 -9.26 1.67 19.98
N VAL A 300 -8.86 1.39 18.74
CA VAL A 300 -9.42 1.99 17.54
C VAL A 300 -10.42 1.00 16.91
N PRO A 301 -11.66 1.42 16.60
CA PRO A 301 -12.64 0.54 15.98
C PRO A 301 -12.24 0.07 14.58
N GLY A 302 -12.37 -1.22 14.34
CA GLY A 302 -12.07 -1.86 13.07
C GLY A 302 -10.79 -2.71 13.15
N ASP A 303 -10.68 -3.70 12.29
CA ASP A 303 -9.50 -4.59 12.23
C ASP A 303 -9.43 -5.22 10.83
N TRP A 304 -8.54 -6.18 10.65
CA TRP A 304 -8.49 -7.03 9.49
C TRP A 304 -9.86 -7.65 9.19
N SER A 305 -10.27 -7.52 7.93
CA SER A 305 -11.52 -8.08 7.45
C SER A 305 -11.35 -8.65 6.04
N ARG A 306 -12.24 -9.56 5.67
CA ARG A 306 -12.36 -10.03 4.30
C ARG A 306 -13.06 -8.95 3.48
N THR A 307 -12.44 -8.52 2.39
CA THR A 307 -12.98 -7.52 1.47
C THR A 307 -12.88 -7.99 0.03
N GLY A 308 -13.60 -7.33 -0.87
CA GLY A 308 -13.38 -7.43 -2.30
C GLY A 308 -12.49 -6.27 -2.76
N GLU A 309 -12.74 -5.76 -3.96
CA GLU A 309 -12.09 -4.52 -4.42
C GLU A 309 -12.53 -3.33 -3.54
N LEU A 310 -11.57 -2.65 -2.90
CA LEU A 310 -11.84 -1.54 -1.97
C LEU A 310 -11.68 -0.16 -2.60
N PHE A 311 -10.67 0.05 -3.43
CA PHE A 311 -10.30 1.37 -3.94
C PHE A 311 -10.23 1.35 -5.45
N THR A 312 -11.09 2.05 -6.16
CA THR A 312 -10.94 2.16 -7.61
C THR A 312 -9.75 3.06 -7.96
N SER A 313 -9.03 2.68 -9.02
CA SER A 313 -7.90 3.46 -9.55
C SER A 313 -8.18 3.98 -10.96
N TYR A 314 -7.76 5.20 -11.23
CA TYR A 314 -8.03 5.93 -12.47
C TYR A 314 -6.73 6.38 -13.13
N ALA A 315 -6.72 6.41 -14.47
CA ALA A 315 -5.58 6.88 -15.26
C ALA A 315 -5.48 8.40 -15.33
N ALA A 316 -6.58 9.09 -15.01
CA ALA A 316 -6.66 10.55 -15.02
C ALA A 316 -7.63 11.07 -13.97
N VAL A 317 -7.32 12.25 -13.44
CA VAL A 317 -8.13 12.99 -12.47
C VAL A 317 -8.32 14.42 -12.97
N THR A 318 -9.50 14.98 -12.72
CA THR A 318 -9.79 16.39 -12.99
C THR A 318 -10.28 17.09 -11.73
N THR A 319 -9.83 18.32 -11.53
CA THR A 319 -10.41 19.27 -10.57
C THR A 319 -10.98 20.47 -11.32
N ARG A 320 -11.39 21.51 -10.60
CA ARG A 320 -11.74 22.82 -11.20
C ARG A 320 -10.58 23.41 -11.99
N ASP A 321 -9.36 23.24 -11.49
CA ASP A 321 -8.18 23.97 -11.96
C ASP A 321 -7.12 23.04 -12.56
N THR A 322 -7.27 21.72 -12.45
CA THR A 322 -6.23 20.77 -12.87
C THR A 322 -6.76 19.61 -13.69
N VAL A 323 -5.94 19.13 -14.62
CA VAL A 323 -6.08 17.83 -15.30
C VAL A 323 -4.78 17.07 -15.09
N LEU A 324 -4.87 15.92 -14.44
CA LEU A 324 -3.74 15.03 -14.17
C LEU A 324 -3.86 13.77 -15.02
N PHE A 325 -2.79 13.42 -15.72
CA PHE A 325 -2.61 12.16 -16.45
C PHE A 325 -1.48 11.36 -15.84
N GLY A 326 -1.73 10.07 -15.58
CA GLY A 326 -0.72 9.15 -15.04
C GLY A 326 0.28 8.67 -16.08
N PHE A 327 0.25 9.19 -17.30
CA PHE A 327 1.17 8.83 -18.36
C PHE A 327 1.62 10.10 -19.09
N GLY A 328 2.85 10.08 -19.60
CA GLY A 328 3.33 11.09 -20.52
C GLY A 328 2.56 11.05 -21.84
N LEU A 329 2.30 12.21 -22.44
CA LEU A 329 1.53 12.31 -23.68
C LEU A 329 2.20 11.57 -24.84
N GLU A 330 3.52 11.43 -24.82
CA GLU A 330 4.32 10.66 -25.76
C GLU A 330 3.94 9.17 -25.82
N HIS A 331 3.38 8.62 -24.73
CA HIS A 331 2.93 7.24 -24.67
C HIS A 331 1.60 6.98 -25.37
N LEU A 332 0.93 8.02 -25.86
CA LEU A 332 -0.24 7.91 -26.72
C LEU A 332 0.24 8.13 -28.17
N PRO A 333 0.61 7.10 -28.94
CA PRO A 333 1.48 7.28 -30.12
C PRO A 333 0.79 7.96 -31.30
N ALA A 334 -0.54 7.81 -31.40
CA ALA A 334 -1.33 8.45 -32.44
C ALA A 334 -1.48 9.96 -32.17
N ALA A 335 -1.00 10.78 -33.11
CA ALA A 335 -1.06 12.24 -32.99
C ALA A 335 -2.49 12.79 -32.89
N ALA A 336 -3.44 12.17 -33.59
CA ALA A 336 -4.85 12.54 -33.53
C ALA A 336 -5.45 12.30 -32.13
N ASP A 337 -5.11 11.17 -31.50
CA ASP A 337 -5.58 10.84 -30.15
C ASP A 337 -5.00 11.81 -29.11
N ARG A 338 -3.70 12.15 -29.22
CA ARG A 338 -3.07 13.19 -28.37
C ARG A 338 -3.72 14.55 -28.53
N ALA A 339 -3.97 14.98 -29.76
CA ALA A 339 -4.59 16.27 -30.03
C ALA A 339 -6.02 16.33 -29.45
N LEU A 340 -6.78 15.25 -29.58
CA LEU A 340 -8.12 15.14 -28.99
C LEU A 340 -8.07 15.17 -27.46
N LEU A 341 -7.15 14.42 -26.85
CA LEU A 341 -6.96 14.38 -25.38
C LEU A 341 -6.63 15.76 -24.83
N LEU A 342 -5.61 16.42 -25.39
CA LEU A 342 -5.20 17.77 -24.99
C LEU A 342 -6.31 18.80 -25.20
N GLY A 343 -7.01 18.73 -26.34
CA GLY A 343 -8.13 19.62 -26.62
C GLY A 343 -9.27 19.48 -25.60
N ARG A 344 -9.52 18.26 -25.10
CA ARG A 344 -10.50 18.03 -24.02
C ARG A 344 -9.98 18.52 -22.67
N ALA A 345 -8.72 18.26 -22.34
CA ALA A 345 -8.11 18.75 -21.11
C ALA A 345 -8.17 20.29 -21.01
N LEU A 346 -7.82 21.00 -22.09
CA LEU A 346 -7.92 22.46 -22.15
C LEU A 346 -9.37 22.95 -22.01
N ARG A 347 -10.34 22.27 -22.63
CA ARG A 347 -11.77 22.61 -22.43
C ARG A 347 -12.23 22.38 -21.00
N SER A 348 -11.80 21.28 -20.38
CA SER A 348 -12.12 20.96 -18.97
C SER A 348 -11.69 22.08 -18.02
N LEU A 349 -10.55 22.71 -18.30
CA LEU A 349 -10.03 23.81 -17.49
C LEU A 349 -10.76 25.14 -17.76
N ASN A 350 -11.31 25.32 -18.96
CA ASN A 350 -11.88 26.61 -19.38
C ASN A 350 -13.38 26.77 -19.09
N GLY A 351 -14.09 25.69 -18.77
CA GLY A 351 -15.54 25.69 -18.57
C GLY A 351 -16.28 25.49 -19.89
#